data_AF-A0A0C2DPM8-F1
#
_entry.id   AF-A0A0C2DPM8-F1
#
_cell.length_a   1.000
_cell.length_b   1.000
_cell.length_c   1.000
_cell.angle_alpha   90.00
_cell.angle_beta   90.00
_cell.angle_gamma   90.00
#
_symmetry.space_group_name_H-M   'P 1'
#
loop_
_entity.id
_entity.type
_entity.pdbx_description
1 polymer ?
#
loop_
_entity_poly.entity_id
_entity_poly.type
_entity_poly.pdbx_seq_one_letter_code
_entity_poly.pdbx_strand_id
1 'polypeptide(L)'
;MSLTRCVRLSEDGAAIWKIAKGSNRSLKLQLKQSPDCDSLSFHPVIAALWRTRHELEEYVDDKAEKPAVYRQKASQYFAMCGEMRAFLEIAQTIIPILNEVVDDGDVMRKEKNSSQLQLTLAQLKSFSVSALGFRQKILTNFCSFVDVSMTFIQGISVLLCAIHEACEVIETAERRRVLHIANAFPISFQLKPSSEGLESPELLAWSCRDASPMPLRLKGAVVRRRLALRSDPHCDLEWTRHQWQKWYERNVAKAAEKDFVYRTKTEAEKDELDVTEFFSEVHQEREILPESDLASLVLACEFTNANKIITKDTEYSVALVWLRHVLCGLRHFGQDLHASTTDSDLNLLHEVVSKVETDSDGVIDVYRAASLQQFRRAAQVLNVLAQRTKVIRERWPEHVALKLILEAINNFNNARLSTTHMKMATLVENIIEQCEEWEKMADRANSLRIELADVRELLVDWKKMEVSLLSGLF
;
A
#
# COMPACT_ATOMS: atom_id res chain seq x y z
N MET A 1 -10.43 -16.85 22.80
CA MET A 1 -10.30 -18.28 22.41
C MET A 1 -9.35 -18.47 21.22
N SER A 2 -8.33 -17.61 21.01
CA SER A 2 -7.48 -17.59 19.82
C SER A 2 -5.96 -17.69 20.07
N LEU A 3 -5.49 -17.79 21.33
CA LEU A 3 -4.05 -17.92 21.63
C LEU A 3 -3.50 -19.36 21.55
N THR A 4 -4.36 -20.37 21.39
CA THR A 4 -3.95 -21.79 21.32
C THR A 4 -3.65 -22.29 19.90
N ARG A 5 -3.85 -21.47 18.86
CA ARG A 5 -3.65 -21.89 17.45
C ARG A 5 -2.32 -21.50 16.82
N CYS A 6 -1.58 -20.52 17.37
CA CYS A 6 -0.28 -20.13 16.82
C CYS A 6 0.87 -21.11 17.11
N VAL A 7 0.67 -22.09 18.00
CA VAL A 7 1.70 -23.10 18.31
C VAL A 7 1.68 -24.30 17.34
N ARG A 8 0.67 -24.43 16.46
CA ARG A 8 0.57 -25.59 15.54
C ARG A 8 1.09 -25.37 14.12
N LEU A 9 1.46 -24.16 13.72
CA LEU A 9 1.97 -23.91 12.35
C LEU A 9 3.47 -24.23 12.18
N SER A 10 4.13 -24.78 13.20
CA SER A 10 5.51 -25.29 13.08
C SER A 10 5.58 -26.76 12.64
N GLU A 11 4.47 -27.51 12.62
CA GLU A 11 4.50 -28.96 12.33
C GLU A 11 4.18 -29.29 10.85
N ASP A 12 3.54 -28.38 10.11
CA ASP A 12 3.11 -28.64 8.72
C ASP A 12 4.13 -28.21 7.63
N GLY A 13 5.27 -27.62 8.01
CA GLY A 13 6.36 -27.28 7.09
C GLY A 13 7.15 -28.49 6.54
N ALA A 14 6.97 -29.68 7.12
CA ALA A 14 7.64 -30.91 6.71
C ALA A 14 6.88 -31.71 5.63
N ALA A 15 5.62 -31.33 5.31
CA ALA A 15 4.75 -32.12 4.44
C ALA A 15 4.86 -31.79 2.94
N ILE A 16 5.46 -30.65 2.56
CA ILE A 16 5.44 -30.16 1.17
C ILE A 16 6.63 -30.68 0.32
N TRP A 17 7.66 -31.26 0.95
CA TRP A 17 8.80 -31.85 0.22
C TRP A 17 8.61 -33.28 -0.30
N LYS A 18 7.41 -33.87 -0.17
CA LYS A 18 7.15 -35.30 -0.48
C LYS A 18 6.33 -35.60 -1.73
N ILE A 19 5.99 -34.61 -2.57
CA ILE A 19 5.16 -34.87 -3.78
C ILE A 19 5.98 -34.94 -5.09
N ALA A 20 7.28 -34.62 -5.06
CA ALA A 20 8.13 -34.67 -6.26
C ALA A 20 9.08 -35.89 -6.27
N LYS A 21 8.54 -37.12 -6.32
CA LYS A 21 9.29 -38.33 -6.79
C LYS A 21 8.39 -39.56 -6.99
N GLY A 22 7.23 -39.36 -7.63
CA GLY A 22 6.37 -40.44 -8.10
C GLY A 22 6.71 -40.86 -9.54
N SER A 23 7.84 -41.56 -9.74
CA SER A 23 8.05 -42.48 -10.87
C SER A 23 9.51 -42.89 -10.94
N ASN A 24 9.88 -43.90 -10.16
CA ASN A 24 10.63 -45.04 -10.67
C ASN A 24 10.99 -46.02 -9.56
N ARG A 25 10.63 -47.29 -9.82
CA ARG A 25 11.28 -48.51 -9.33
C ARG A 25 10.82 -49.05 -7.97
N SER A 26 9.82 -49.91 -8.10
CA SER A 26 9.42 -51.05 -7.26
C SER A 26 10.54 -52.03 -6.87
N LEU A 27 11.73 -51.58 -6.44
CA LEU A 27 12.84 -52.47 -6.07
C LEU A 27 13.68 -51.99 -4.86
N LYS A 28 13.11 -51.26 -3.90
CA LYS A 28 13.75 -50.95 -2.60
C LYS A 28 12.79 -51.03 -1.42
N LEU A 29 11.98 -52.09 -1.39
CA LEU A 29 11.24 -52.52 -0.19
C LEU A 29 12.03 -53.62 0.51
N GLN A 30 13.24 -53.29 0.99
CA GLN A 30 13.88 -54.04 2.06
C GLN A 30 14.52 -53.03 3.02
N LEU A 31 13.86 -52.91 4.18
CA LEU A 31 14.36 -52.51 5.49
C LEU A 31 15.40 -51.38 5.53
N LYS A 32 14.92 -50.14 5.72
CA LYS A 32 15.53 -49.28 6.74
C LYS A 32 14.61 -49.33 7.96
N GLN A 33 14.84 -50.30 8.83
CA GLN A 33 14.34 -50.22 10.20
C GLN A 33 14.84 -48.92 10.82
N SER A 34 14.04 -48.29 11.68
CA SER A 34 14.53 -47.14 12.45
C SER A 34 15.71 -47.62 13.29
N PRO A 35 16.70 -46.75 13.57
CA PRO A 35 17.88 -47.14 14.34
C PRO A 35 17.51 -47.74 15.70
N ASP A 36 16.30 -47.51 16.23
CA ASP A 36 15.87 -47.98 17.55
C ASP A 36 15.10 -49.32 17.53
N CYS A 37 14.79 -49.88 16.35
CA CYS A 37 13.97 -51.10 16.23
C CYS A 37 14.59 -52.33 16.93
N ASP A 38 15.91 -52.38 17.05
CA ASP A 38 16.65 -53.53 17.59
C ASP A 38 16.98 -53.42 19.09
N SER A 39 16.69 -52.25 19.70
CA SER A 39 16.97 -51.95 21.12
C SER A 39 16.20 -52.83 22.11
N LEU A 40 15.09 -53.42 21.67
CA LEU A 40 14.22 -54.33 22.45
C LEU A 40 14.35 -55.80 22.01
N SER A 41 15.34 -56.14 21.19
CA SER A 41 15.49 -57.51 20.71
C SER A 41 15.91 -58.46 21.83
N PHE A 42 15.22 -59.60 21.95
CA PHE A 42 15.54 -60.65 22.93
C PHE A 42 16.72 -61.54 22.50
N HIS A 43 17.30 -61.29 21.32
CA HIS A 43 18.42 -62.09 20.82
C HIS A 43 19.73 -61.68 21.52
N PRO A 44 20.43 -62.60 22.20
CA PRO A 44 21.52 -62.27 23.11
C PRO A 44 22.69 -61.54 22.42
N VAL A 45 22.97 -61.85 21.15
CA VAL A 45 24.02 -61.17 20.37
C VAL A 45 23.62 -59.73 20.00
N ILE A 46 22.36 -59.50 19.63
CA ILE A 46 21.89 -58.18 19.21
C ILE A 46 21.79 -57.26 20.43
N ALA A 47 21.29 -57.78 21.56
CA ALA A 47 21.27 -57.07 22.84
C ALA A 47 22.68 -56.73 23.35
N ALA A 48 23.68 -57.59 23.14
CA ALA A 48 25.06 -57.31 23.50
C ALA A 48 25.67 -56.20 22.63
N LEU A 49 25.46 -56.25 21.32
CA LEU A 49 25.92 -55.20 20.39
C LEU A 49 25.30 -53.83 20.71
N TRP A 50 24.04 -53.81 21.14
CA TRP A 50 23.38 -52.59 21.59
C TRP A 50 23.97 -52.02 22.87
N ARG A 51 24.27 -52.87 23.87
CA ARG A 51 24.97 -52.42 25.09
C ARG A 51 26.34 -51.84 24.75
N THR A 52 27.12 -52.53 23.92
CA THR A 52 28.45 -52.04 23.50
C THR A 52 28.35 -50.75 22.71
N ARG A 53 27.35 -50.61 21.83
CA ARG A 53 27.11 -49.35 21.12
C ARG A 53 26.77 -48.21 22.08
N HIS A 54 25.90 -48.45 23.05
CA HIS A 54 25.52 -47.43 24.04
C HIS A 54 26.70 -47.05 24.94
N GLU A 55 27.51 -48.03 25.35
CA GLU A 55 28.76 -47.79 26.10
C GLU A 55 29.78 -47.00 25.27
N LEU A 56 29.87 -47.27 23.96
CA LEU A 56 30.73 -46.51 23.05
C LEU A 56 30.21 -45.10 22.78
N GLU A 57 28.89 -44.91 22.64
CA GLU A 57 28.27 -43.59 22.50
C GLU A 57 28.50 -42.75 23.76
N GLU A 58 28.32 -43.35 24.95
CA GLU A 58 28.60 -42.71 26.24
C GLU A 58 30.09 -42.38 26.41
N TYR A 59 30.98 -43.28 26.00
CA TYR A 59 32.44 -43.04 26.01
C TYR A 59 32.89 -41.97 25.01
N VAL A 60 32.25 -41.90 23.84
CA VAL A 60 32.51 -40.87 22.83
C VAL A 60 31.99 -39.51 23.30
N ASP A 61 30.81 -39.45 23.93
CA ASP A 61 30.29 -38.22 24.52
C ASP A 61 31.13 -37.75 25.72
N ASP A 62 31.63 -38.66 26.56
CA ASP A 62 32.50 -38.34 27.70
C ASP A 62 33.89 -37.84 27.23
N LYS A 63 34.31 -38.23 26.01
CA LYS A 63 35.56 -37.78 25.38
C LYS A 63 35.40 -36.68 24.33
N ALA A 64 34.17 -36.33 23.96
CA ALA A 64 33.91 -35.20 23.08
C ALA A 64 34.21 -33.92 23.86
N GLU A 65 35.30 -33.23 23.52
CA GLU A 65 35.56 -31.90 24.05
C GLU A 65 34.33 -31.02 23.75
N LYS A 66 33.64 -30.56 24.80
CA LYS A 66 32.52 -29.64 24.67
C LYS A 66 32.99 -28.45 23.82
N PRO A 67 32.23 -28.03 22.80
CA PRO A 67 32.65 -26.97 21.91
C PRO A 67 33.06 -25.74 22.71
N ALA A 68 34.36 -25.41 22.68
CA ALA A 68 34.90 -24.29 23.41
C ALA A 68 34.47 -22.98 22.73
N VAL A 69 33.46 -22.32 23.28
CA VAL A 69 33.01 -21.02 22.78
C VAL A 69 33.95 -19.94 23.31
N TYR A 70 34.54 -19.17 22.40
CA TYR A 70 35.41 -18.05 22.76
C TYR A 70 34.63 -16.98 23.56
N ARG A 71 35.16 -16.60 24.73
CA ARG A 71 34.66 -15.51 25.57
C ARG A 71 35.79 -14.52 25.82
N GLN A 72 35.53 -13.22 25.69
CA GLN A 72 36.55 -12.19 25.94
C GLN A 72 36.91 -12.09 27.43
N LYS A 73 35.96 -11.67 28.29
CA LYS A 73 36.18 -11.46 29.74
C LYS A 73 34.95 -11.82 30.57
N ALA A 74 35.14 -12.43 31.73
CA ALA A 74 34.05 -12.77 32.66
C ALA A 74 33.30 -11.53 33.19
N SER A 75 33.97 -10.39 33.33
CA SER A 75 33.33 -9.13 33.77
C SER A 75 32.27 -8.63 32.79
N GLN A 76 32.46 -8.83 31.48
CA GLN A 76 31.48 -8.45 30.46
C GLN A 76 30.21 -9.31 30.54
N TYR A 77 30.32 -10.57 30.95
CA TYR A 77 29.15 -11.43 31.18
C TYR A 77 28.28 -10.87 32.31
N PHE A 78 28.88 -10.50 33.45
CA PHE A 78 28.13 -9.92 34.56
C PHE A 78 27.49 -8.57 34.21
N ALA A 79 28.19 -7.73 33.43
CA ALA A 79 27.65 -6.48 32.92
C ALA A 79 26.44 -6.72 32.00
N MET A 80 26.55 -7.67 31.06
CA MET A 80 25.43 -8.06 30.17
C MET A 80 24.23 -8.56 30.98
N CYS A 81 24.43 -9.45 31.95
CA CYS A 81 23.35 -9.93 32.80
C CYS A 81 22.73 -8.79 33.63
N GLY A 82 23.52 -7.82 34.08
CA GLY A 82 23.03 -6.60 34.74
C GLY A 82 22.09 -5.80 33.86
N GLU A 83 22.51 -5.54 32.61
CA GLU A 83 21.72 -4.84 31.60
C GLU A 83 20.41 -5.58 31.27
N MET A 84 20.47 -6.90 31.10
CA MET A 84 19.28 -7.73 30.85
C MET A 84 18.28 -7.68 32.01
N ARG A 85 18.76 -7.73 33.26
CA ARG A 85 17.88 -7.62 34.45
C ARG A 85 17.24 -6.24 34.54
N ALA A 86 18.03 -5.18 34.34
CA ALA A 86 17.50 -3.82 34.33
C ALA A 86 16.42 -3.63 33.24
N PHE A 87 16.64 -4.21 32.06
CA PHE A 87 15.62 -4.18 30.99
C PHE A 87 14.35 -4.95 31.37
N LEU A 88 14.47 -6.10 32.04
CA LEU A 88 13.31 -6.86 32.51
C LEU A 88 12.46 -6.05 33.51
N GLU A 89 13.08 -5.30 34.41
CA GLU A 89 12.36 -4.41 35.34
C GLU A 89 11.56 -3.34 34.58
N ILE A 90 12.14 -2.74 33.53
CA ILE A 90 11.43 -1.80 32.67
C ILE A 90 10.28 -2.51 31.93
N ALA A 91 10.52 -3.70 31.37
CA ALA A 91 9.52 -4.47 30.65
C ALA A 91 8.31 -4.84 31.52
N GLN A 92 8.53 -5.13 32.81
CA GLN A 92 7.45 -5.43 33.76
C GLN A 92 6.45 -4.28 33.91
N THR A 93 6.87 -3.03 33.71
CA THR A 93 5.95 -1.88 33.79
C THR A 93 4.94 -1.82 32.64
N ILE A 94 5.26 -2.45 31.49
CA ILE A 94 4.42 -2.43 30.28
C ILE A 94 3.46 -3.61 30.21
N ILE A 95 3.76 -4.72 30.89
CA ILE A 95 2.91 -5.92 30.88
C ILE A 95 1.45 -5.64 31.32
N PRO A 96 1.17 -4.88 32.40
CA PRO A 96 -0.20 -4.56 32.79
C PRO A 96 -0.93 -3.77 31.70
N ILE A 97 -0.24 -2.81 31.08
CA ILE A 97 -0.80 -1.97 30.00
C ILE A 97 -1.17 -2.84 28.79
N LEU A 98 -0.31 -3.80 28.43
CA LEU A 98 -0.59 -4.79 27.38
C LEU A 98 -1.82 -5.65 27.70
N ASN A 99 -1.94 -6.11 28.95
CA ASN A 99 -3.06 -6.96 29.38
C ASN A 99 -4.41 -6.21 29.38
N GLU A 100 -4.40 -4.89 29.47
CA GLU A 100 -5.60 -4.06 29.32
C GLU A 100 -6.03 -3.87 27.85
N VAL A 101 -5.18 -4.21 26.88
CA VAL A 101 -5.54 -4.07 25.46
C VAL A 101 -6.28 -5.32 25.01
N VAL A 102 -7.57 -5.15 24.72
CA VAL A 102 -8.42 -6.18 24.12
C VAL A 102 -8.18 -6.23 22.62
N ASP A 103 -8.20 -7.42 22.02
CA ASP A 103 -8.02 -7.69 20.57
C ASP A 103 -9.11 -7.04 19.67
N ASP A 104 -10.19 -6.52 20.27
CA ASP A 104 -11.29 -5.87 19.56
C ASP A 104 -11.25 -4.35 19.69
N GLY A 105 -10.98 -3.67 18.57
CA GLY A 105 -11.00 -2.22 18.47
C GLY A 105 -12.33 -1.56 18.82
N ASP A 106 -13.48 -2.23 18.66
CA ASP A 106 -14.79 -1.68 19.02
C ASP A 106 -15.03 -1.70 20.52
N VAL A 107 -14.49 -2.70 21.22
CA VAL A 107 -14.50 -2.77 22.69
C VAL A 107 -13.57 -1.69 23.24
N MET A 108 -12.35 -1.60 22.73
CA MET A 108 -11.38 -0.56 23.11
C MET A 108 -11.92 0.87 22.90
N ARG A 109 -12.61 1.11 21.79
CA ARG A 109 -13.26 2.40 21.50
C ARG A 109 -14.35 2.76 22.52
N LYS A 110 -15.10 1.77 23.02
CA LYS A 110 -16.20 1.96 23.98
C LYS A 110 -15.68 2.15 25.41
N GLU A 111 -14.61 1.44 25.76
CA GLU A 111 -14.08 1.43 27.13
C GLU A 111 -13.17 2.61 27.44
N LYS A 112 -12.41 3.11 26.45
CA LYS A 112 -11.41 4.17 26.66
C LYS A 112 -11.67 5.40 25.80
N ASN A 113 -11.47 6.58 26.40
CA ASN A 113 -11.56 7.86 25.69
C ASN A 113 -10.34 8.09 24.78
N SER A 114 -10.46 8.98 23.79
CA SER A 114 -9.38 9.24 22.82
C SER A 114 -8.07 9.70 23.48
N SER A 115 -8.14 10.54 24.50
CA SER A 115 -6.96 10.98 25.27
C SER A 115 -6.26 9.83 26.01
N GLN A 116 -7.03 8.87 26.54
CA GLN A 116 -6.49 7.70 27.22
C GLN A 116 -5.82 6.75 26.23
N LEU A 117 -6.46 6.50 25.08
CA LEU A 117 -5.91 5.66 24.01
C LEU A 117 -4.62 6.25 23.44
N GLN A 118 -4.57 7.57 23.22
CA GLN A 118 -3.35 8.26 22.77
C GLN A 118 -2.22 8.16 23.80
N LEU A 119 -2.52 8.31 25.09
CA LEU A 119 -1.52 8.16 26.15
C LEU A 119 -0.96 6.73 26.19
N THR A 120 -1.84 5.71 26.17
CA THR A 120 -1.43 4.31 26.14
C THR A 120 -0.58 4.00 24.90
N LEU A 121 -0.99 4.47 23.73
CA LEU A 121 -0.25 4.31 22.48
C LEU A 121 1.14 4.97 22.55
N ALA A 122 1.24 6.17 23.11
CA ALA A 122 2.52 6.86 23.27
C ALA A 122 3.46 6.10 24.21
N GLN A 123 2.95 5.55 25.32
CA GLN A 123 3.71 4.72 26.25
C GLN A 123 4.24 3.44 25.57
N LEU A 124 3.39 2.73 24.82
CA LEU A 124 3.76 1.52 24.08
C LEU A 124 4.81 1.81 23.00
N LYS A 125 4.64 2.88 22.20
CA LYS A 125 5.62 3.29 21.18
C LYS A 125 6.95 3.70 21.80
N SER A 126 6.93 4.46 22.89
CA SER A 126 8.14 4.85 23.62
C SER A 126 8.92 3.64 24.11
N PHE A 127 8.22 2.64 24.69
CA PHE A 127 8.85 1.40 25.10
C PHE A 127 9.42 0.60 23.91
N SER A 128 8.70 0.53 22.78
CA SER A 128 9.21 -0.14 21.56
C SER A 128 10.55 0.45 21.10
N VAL A 129 10.69 1.78 21.10
CA VAL A 129 11.96 2.46 20.79
C VAL A 129 13.05 2.10 21.80
N SER A 130 12.73 2.08 23.09
CA SER A 130 13.66 1.68 24.16
C SER A 130 14.14 0.22 23.99
N ALA A 131 13.23 -0.70 23.70
CA ALA A 131 13.53 -2.11 23.48
C ALA A 131 14.41 -2.34 22.24
N LEU A 132 14.17 -1.59 21.15
CA LEU A 132 15.04 -1.61 19.96
C LEU A 132 16.44 -1.08 20.27
N GLY A 133 16.53 0.01 21.04
CA GLY A 133 17.81 0.57 21.50
C GLY A 133 18.59 -0.41 22.39
N PHE A 134 17.90 -1.07 23.31
CA PHE A 134 18.48 -2.12 24.15
C PHE A 134 19.00 -3.30 23.30
N ARG A 135 18.22 -3.77 22.33
CA ARG A 135 18.64 -4.83 21.41
C ARG A 135 19.93 -4.45 20.67
N GLN A 136 19.99 -3.23 20.15
CA GLN A 136 21.19 -2.72 19.48
C GLN A 136 22.38 -2.69 20.44
N LYS A 137 22.21 -2.16 21.66
CA LYS A 137 23.25 -2.09 22.70
C LYS A 137 23.80 -3.47 23.05
N ILE A 138 22.94 -4.49 23.21
CA ILE A 138 23.38 -5.84 23.54
C ILE A 138 24.20 -6.47 22.40
N LEU A 139 23.73 -6.33 21.16
CA LEU A 139 24.39 -6.91 20.00
C LEU A 139 25.73 -6.24 19.68
N THR A 140 25.87 -4.93 19.92
CA THR A 140 27.13 -4.20 19.67
C THR A 140 28.15 -4.42 20.79
N ASN A 141 27.73 -4.35 22.05
CA ASN A 141 28.65 -4.31 23.19
C ASN A 141 29.02 -5.71 23.71
N PHE A 142 28.19 -6.73 23.43
CA PHE A 142 28.36 -8.09 23.96
C PHE A 142 28.34 -9.16 22.85
N CYS A 143 28.95 -8.87 21.69
CA CYS A 143 28.98 -9.77 20.52
C CYS A 143 29.63 -11.14 20.77
N SER A 144 30.46 -11.29 21.80
CA SER A 144 31.02 -12.59 22.20
C SER A 144 30.04 -13.47 23.00
N PHE A 145 28.86 -12.96 23.33
CA PHE A 145 27.82 -13.62 24.13
C PHE A 145 26.51 -13.81 23.38
N VAL A 146 26.58 -13.93 22.05
CA VAL A 146 25.40 -14.08 21.18
C VAL A 146 24.61 -15.35 21.50
N ASP A 147 25.27 -16.46 21.78
CA ASP A 147 24.61 -17.71 22.19
C ASP A 147 23.72 -17.58 23.44
N VAL A 148 24.12 -16.75 24.41
CA VAL A 148 23.33 -16.48 25.63
C VAL A 148 22.31 -15.38 25.42
N SER A 149 22.71 -14.29 24.76
CA SER A 149 21.85 -13.10 24.58
C SER A 149 20.77 -13.30 23.53
N MET A 150 20.96 -14.17 22.53
CA MET A 150 20.00 -14.32 21.43
C MET A 150 18.65 -14.86 21.85
N THR A 151 18.59 -15.81 22.78
CA THR A 151 17.30 -16.32 23.31
C THR A 151 16.52 -15.22 24.02
N PHE A 152 17.22 -14.34 24.74
CA PHE A 152 16.62 -13.17 25.38
C PHE A 152 16.15 -12.14 24.34
N ILE A 153 16.95 -11.86 23.31
CA ILE A 153 16.58 -10.97 22.20
C ILE A 153 15.36 -11.52 21.42
N GLN A 154 15.26 -12.85 21.25
CA GLN A 154 14.08 -13.48 20.68
C GLN A 154 12.84 -13.26 21.55
N GLY A 155 12.95 -13.41 22.87
CA GLY A 155 11.88 -13.08 23.81
C GLY A 155 11.43 -11.61 23.70
N ILE A 156 12.38 -10.67 23.60
CA ILE A 156 12.09 -9.26 23.34
C ILE A 156 11.38 -9.07 22.00
N SER A 157 11.78 -9.81 20.96
CA SER A 157 11.17 -9.71 19.63
C SER A 157 9.72 -10.16 19.66
N VAL A 158 9.40 -11.24 20.39
CA VAL A 158 8.01 -11.69 20.60
C VAL A 158 7.21 -10.64 21.37
N LEU A 159 7.78 -10.05 22.43
CA LEU A 159 7.14 -8.97 23.17
C LEU A 159 6.88 -7.75 22.29
N LEU A 160 7.86 -7.36 21.45
CA LEU A 160 7.71 -6.28 20.48
C LEU A 160 6.60 -6.57 19.47
N CYS A 161 6.47 -7.79 18.97
CA CYS A 161 5.35 -8.17 18.10
C CYS A 161 4.00 -7.97 18.81
N ALA A 162 3.87 -8.37 20.07
CA ALA A 162 2.65 -8.16 20.85
C ALA A 162 2.36 -6.66 21.07
N ILE A 163 3.39 -5.84 21.31
CA ILE A 163 3.25 -4.39 21.45
C ILE A 163 2.80 -3.73 20.16
N HIS A 164 3.38 -4.11 19.01
CA HIS A 164 2.98 -3.58 17.72
C HIS A 164 1.52 -3.96 17.41
N GLU A 165 1.12 -5.19 17.71
CA GLU A 165 -0.27 -5.62 17.54
C GLU A 165 -1.23 -4.82 18.44
N ALA A 166 -0.88 -4.62 19.71
CA ALA A 166 -1.65 -3.78 20.62
C ALA A 166 -1.74 -2.32 20.15
N CYS A 167 -0.64 -1.74 19.66
CA CYS A 167 -0.64 -0.41 19.05
C CYS A 167 -1.59 -0.34 17.85
N GLU A 168 -1.54 -1.31 16.95
CA GLU A 168 -2.43 -1.35 15.78
C GLU A 168 -3.90 -1.46 16.16
N VAL A 169 -4.24 -2.23 17.21
CA VAL A 169 -5.62 -2.30 17.71
C VAL A 169 -6.09 -0.95 18.25
N ILE A 170 -5.25 -0.25 19.02
CA ILE A 170 -5.55 1.10 19.53
C ILE A 170 -5.72 2.10 18.38
N GLU A 171 -4.80 2.10 17.41
CA GLU A 171 -4.92 2.97 16.23
C GLU A 171 -6.17 2.67 15.43
N THR A 172 -6.52 1.39 15.27
CA THR A 172 -7.74 0.98 14.60
C THR A 172 -8.99 1.51 15.34
N ALA A 173 -9.00 1.46 16.67
CA ALA A 173 -10.09 2.01 17.48
C ALA A 173 -10.25 3.53 17.28
N GLU A 174 -9.14 4.29 17.22
CA GLU A 174 -9.17 5.72 16.91
C GLU A 174 -9.63 5.99 15.47
N ARG A 175 -9.09 5.27 14.48
CA ARG A 175 -9.49 5.39 13.07
C ARG A 175 -10.99 5.16 12.91
N ARG A 176 -11.53 4.11 13.54
CA ARG A 176 -12.98 3.85 13.58
C ARG A 176 -13.72 5.02 14.20
N ARG A 177 -13.31 5.50 15.38
CA ARG A 177 -13.96 6.64 16.06
C ARG A 177 -14.02 7.88 15.17
N VAL A 178 -12.88 8.28 14.58
CA VAL A 178 -12.79 9.43 13.68
C VAL A 178 -13.73 9.25 12.50
N LEU A 179 -13.74 8.06 11.87
CA LEU A 179 -14.58 7.80 10.72
C LEU A 179 -16.09 7.81 11.06
N HIS A 180 -16.48 7.35 12.26
CA HIS A 180 -17.87 7.45 12.71
C HIS A 180 -18.30 8.89 12.97
N ILE A 181 -17.45 9.69 13.64
CA ILE A 181 -17.81 11.07 14.02
C ILE A 181 -17.76 12.01 12.81
N ALA A 182 -16.70 11.95 12.02
CA ALA A 182 -16.50 12.86 10.90
C ALA A 182 -17.31 12.47 9.66
N ASN A 183 -17.37 11.16 9.35
CA ASN A 183 -17.87 10.67 8.07
C ASN A 183 -19.15 9.84 8.18
N ALA A 184 -19.76 9.77 9.37
CA ALA A 184 -20.98 9.01 9.64
C ALA A 184 -20.92 7.53 9.18
N PHE A 185 -19.76 6.89 9.35
CA PHE A 185 -19.56 5.48 8.99
C PHE A 185 -20.53 4.55 9.73
N PRO A 186 -21.05 3.47 9.12
CA PRO A 186 -22.01 2.58 9.76
C PRO A 186 -21.40 1.79 10.93
N ILE A 187 -22.07 1.78 12.10
CA ILE A 187 -21.62 1.05 13.30
C ILE A 187 -21.81 -0.46 13.16
N SER A 188 -22.84 -0.89 12.44
CA SER A 188 -23.13 -2.30 12.15
C SER A 188 -23.46 -2.47 10.68
N PHE A 189 -22.83 -3.44 10.04
CA PHE A 189 -23.04 -3.79 8.65
C PHE A 189 -22.68 -5.26 8.44
N GLN A 190 -23.20 -5.88 7.39
CA GLN A 190 -22.88 -7.27 7.03
C GLN A 190 -22.01 -7.29 5.79
N LEU A 191 -20.93 -8.07 5.83
CA LEU A 191 -20.06 -8.31 4.69
C LEU A 191 -20.38 -9.68 4.10
N LYS A 192 -20.75 -9.72 2.82
CA LYS A 192 -20.93 -10.96 2.06
C LYS A 192 -19.95 -10.98 0.88
N PRO A 193 -19.19 -12.07 0.69
CA PRO A 193 -18.39 -12.25 -0.51
C PRO A 193 -19.31 -12.54 -1.70
N SER A 194 -19.01 -11.95 -2.85
CA SER A 194 -19.71 -12.19 -4.11
C SER A 194 -18.73 -12.39 -5.26
N SER A 195 -19.24 -12.81 -6.43
CA SER A 195 -18.40 -13.01 -7.62
C SER A 195 -17.75 -11.73 -8.13
N GLU A 196 -18.30 -10.56 -7.78
CA GLU A 196 -17.79 -9.24 -8.18
C GLU A 196 -16.96 -8.57 -7.08
N GLY A 197 -16.82 -9.20 -5.91
CA GLY A 197 -16.05 -8.69 -4.78
C GLY A 197 -16.85 -8.66 -3.49
N LEU A 198 -16.98 -7.48 -2.89
CA LEU A 198 -17.59 -7.30 -1.58
C LEU A 198 -19.01 -6.71 -1.68
N GLU A 199 -19.99 -7.41 -1.12
CA GLU A 199 -21.37 -6.93 -1.03
C GLU A 199 -21.74 -6.54 0.40
N SER A 200 -22.08 -5.27 0.58
CA SER A 200 -22.72 -4.75 1.79
C SER A 200 -23.63 -3.58 1.42
N PRO A 201 -24.96 -3.73 1.53
CA PRO A 201 -25.89 -2.65 1.17
C PRO A 201 -25.70 -1.42 2.07
N GLU A 202 -25.34 -1.61 3.34
CA GLU A 202 -25.13 -0.51 4.28
C GLU A 202 -23.89 0.32 3.91
N LEU A 203 -22.80 -0.35 3.54
CA LEU A 203 -21.56 0.32 3.14
C LEU A 203 -21.70 0.99 1.77
N LEU A 204 -22.39 0.37 0.82
CA LEU A 204 -22.67 0.94 -0.50
C LEU A 204 -23.63 2.15 -0.41
N ALA A 205 -24.59 2.11 0.52
CA ALA A 205 -25.43 3.28 0.81
C ALA A 205 -24.62 4.40 1.48
N TRP A 206 -23.75 4.06 2.44
CA TRP A 206 -22.85 5.03 3.08
C TRP A 206 -21.90 5.69 2.09
N SER A 207 -21.30 4.92 1.17
CA SER A 207 -20.34 5.44 0.21
C SER A 207 -20.91 6.54 -0.68
N CYS A 208 -22.21 6.51 -0.96
CA CYS A 208 -22.88 7.50 -1.80
C CYS A 208 -23.21 8.80 -1.05
N ARG A 209 -23.13 8.83 0.28
CA ARG A 209 -23.45 10.03 1.09
C ARG A 209 -22.40 11.11 0.93
N ASP A 210 -22.80 12.36 1.11
CA ASP A 210 -21.88 13.51 1.09
C ASP A 210 -20.81 13.40 2.19
N ALA A 211 -21.17 12.86 3.36
CA ALA A 211 -20.24 12.62 4.47
C ALA A 211 -19.16 11.55 4.18
N SER A 212 -19.32 10.71 3.16
CA SER A 212 -18.30 9.71 2.83
C SER A 212 -17.09 10.35 2.14
N PRO A 213 -15.85 9.98 2.51
CA PRO A 213 -14.63 10.46 1.88
C PRO A 213 -14.38 9.84 0.50
N MET A 214 -15.29 9.00 -0.01
CA MET A 214 -15.15 8.40 -1.33
C MET A 214 -15.08 9.49 -2.43
N PRO A 215 -14.17 9.39 -3.40
CA PRO A 215 -14.13 10.29 -4.55
C PRO A 215 -15.47 10.32 -5.32
N LEU A 216 -15.91 11.49 -5.76
CA LEU A 216 -17.22 11.69 -6.37
C LEU A 216 -17.48 10.80 -7.60
N ARG A 217 -16.46 10.58 -8.45
CA ARG A 217 -16.58 9.67 -9.61
C ARG A 217 -16.91 8.24 -9.18
N LEU A 218 -16.26 7.75 -8.12
CA LEU A 218 -16.52 6.42 -7.57
C LEU A 218 -17.92 6.36 -6.92
N LYS A 219 -18.37 7.43 -6.26
CA LYS A 219 -19.75 7.54 -5.78
C LYS A 219 -20.75 7.39 -6.93
N GLY A 220 -20.51 8.09 -8.04
CA GLY A 220 -21.31 7.98 -9.27
C GLY A 220 -21.39 6.55 -9.80
N ALA A 221 -20.26 5.83 -9.85
CA ALA A 221 -20.24 4.44 -10.29
C ALA A 221 -21.02 3.49 -9.37
N VAL A 222 -20.94 3.69 -8.05
CA VAL A 222 -21.75 2.92 -7.08
C VAL A 222 -23.24 3.19 -7.28
N VAL A 223 -23.65 4.46 -7.42
CA VAL A 223 -25.05 4.83 -7.65
C VAL A 223 -25.55 4.25 -8.97
N ARG A 224 -24.77 4.34 -10.05
CA ARG A 224 -25.07 3.75 -11.36
C ARG A 224 -25.38 2.26 -11.26
N ARG A 225 -24.53 1.51 -10.54
CA ARG A 225 -24.72 0.08 -10.31
C ARG A 225 -25.97 -0.21 -9.49
N ARG A 226 -26.22 0.56 -8.43
CA ARG A 226 -27.40 0.38 -7.56
C ARG A 226 -28.71 0.72 -8.27
N LEU A 227 -28.73 1.72 -9.15
CA LEU A 227 -29.85 2.02 -10.04
C LEU A 227 -30.15 0.86 -10.99
N ALA A 228 -29.11 0.29 -11.63
CA ALA A 228 -29.26 -0.86 -12.52
C ALA A 228 -29.81 -2.11 -11.79
N LEU A 229 -29.40 -2.31 -10.52
CA LEU A 229 -29.88 -3.41 -9.67
C LEU A 229 -31.19 -3.11 -8.92
N ARG A 230 -31.74 -1.89 -9.04
CA ARG A 230 -32.94 -1.40 -8.35
C ARG A 230 -32.93 -1.67 -6.84
N SER A 231 -31.77 -1.51 -6.20
CA SER A 231 -31.63 -1.81 -4.77
C SER A 231 -32.36 -0.79 -3.87
N ASP A 232 -32.22 0.50 -4.15
CA ASP A 232 -32.97 1.59 -3.49
C ASP A 232 -33.15 2.77 -4.48
N PRO A 233 -34.10 2.65 -5.41
CA PRO A 233 -34.21 3.59 -6.53
C PRO A 233 -34.57 5.00 -6.08
N HIS A 234 -35.25 5.18 -4.96
CA HIS A 234 -35.68 6.51 -4.53
C HIS A 234 -34.50 7.38 -4.08
N CYS A 235 -33.69 6.87 -3.13
CA CYS A 235 -32.51 7.60 -2.64
C CYS A 235 -31.49 7.84 -3.76
N ASP A 236 -31.29 6.86 -4.64
CA ASP A 236 -30.31 6.95 -5.72
C ASP A 236 -30.74 7.95 -6.82
N LEU A 237 -32.05 8.06 -7.09
CA LEU A 237 -32.62 9.07 -7.99
C LEU A 237 -32.55 10.47 -7.38
N GLU A 238 -32.82 10.63 -6.09
CA GLU A 238 -32.68 11.91 -5.40
C GLU A 238 -31.22 12.40 -5.41
N TRP A 239 -30.29 11.49 -5.14
CA TRP A 239 -28.86 11.80 -5.26
C TRP A 239 -28.50 12.24 -6.68
N THR A 240 -28.95 11.50 -7.69
CA THR A 240 -28.71 11.81 -9.11
C THR A 240 -29.28 13.18 -9.48
N ARG A 241 -30.49 13.50 -9.02
CA ARG A 241 -31.12 14.82 -9.20
C ARG A 241 -30.29 15.93 -8.55
N HIS A 242 -29.78 15.71 -7.34
CA HIS A 242 -28.96 16.69 -6.64
C HIS A 242 -27.64 16.96 -7.36
N GLN A 243 -26.99 15.93 -7.92
CA GLN A 243 -25.78 16.11 -8.73
C GLN A 243 -26.07 16.85 -10.04
N TRP A 244 -27.19 16.55 -10.71
CA TRP A 244 -27.66 17.32 -11.87
C TRP A 244 -27.94 18.79 -11.53
N GLN A 245 -28.54 19.06 -10.36
CA GLN A 245 -28.77 20.42 -9.90
C GLN A 245 -27.46 21.17 -9.66
N LYS A 246 -26.49 20.56 -8.95
CA LYS A 246 -25.14 21.13 -8.76
C LYS A 246 -24.46 21.43 -10.10
N TRP A 247 -24.54 20.48 -11.04
CA TRP A 247 -23.99 20.67 -12.38
C TRP A 247 -24.69 21.81 -13.13
N TYR A 248 -26.02 21.91 -13.08
CA TYR A 248 -26.78 22.98 -13.71
C TYR A 248 -26.44 24.35 -13.12
N GLU A 249 -26.39 24.46 -11.79
CA GLU A 249 -26.02 25.70 -11.11
C GLU A 249 -24.62 26.16 -11.52
N ARG A 250 -23.66 25.23 -11.65
CA ARG A 250 -22.29 25.56 -12.06
C ARG A 250 -22.15 25.88 -13.55
N ASN A 251 -22.77 25.10 -14.43
CA ASN A 251 -22.51 25.19 -15.87
C ASN A 251 -23.52 26.07 -16.61
N VAL A 252 -24.73 26.25 -16.07
CA VAL A 252 -25.80 27.02 -16.73
C VAL A 252 -26.11 28.29 -15.96
N ALA A 253 -26.38 28.21 -14.65
CA ALA A 253 -26.74 29.40 -13.87
C ALA A 253 -25.56 30.37 -13.72
N LYS A 254 -24.39 29.87 -13.32
CA LYS A 254 -23.16 30.68 -13.28
C LYS A 254 -22.70 31.13 -14.67
N ALA A 255 -22.98 30.37 -15.73
CA ALA A 255 -22.68 30.82 -17.10
C ALA A 255 -23.58 31.99 -17.51
N ALA A 256 -24.86 31.99 -17.15
CA ALA A 256 -25.76 33.12 -17.39
C ALA A 256 -25.35 34.38 -16.59
N GLU A 257 -24.90 34.21 -15.34
CA GLU A 257 -24.34 35.30 -14.53
C GLU A 257 -23.01 35.81 -15.12
N LYS A 258 -22.15 34.90 -15.61
CA LYS A 258 -20.91 35.25 -16.30
C LYS A 258 -21.18 35.98 -17.61
N ASP A 259 -22.11 35.54 -18.43
CA ASP A 259 -22.52 36.23 -19.66
C ASP A 259 -23.00 37.65 -19.37
N PHE A 260 -23.74 37.83 -18.27
CA PHE A 260 -24.15 39.15 -17.82
C PHE A 260 -22.95 40.03 -17.42
N VAL A 261 -22.01 39.49 -16.63
CA VAL A 261 -20.78 40.19 -16.21
C VAL A 261 -19.86 40.48 -17.41
N TYR A 262 -19.70 39.54 -18.33
CA TYR A 262 -18.89 39.65 -19.54
C TYR A 262 -19.45 40.76 -20.45
N ARG A 263 -20.78 40.84 -20.62
CA ARG A 263 -21.43 41.93 -21.37
C ARG A 263 -21.18 43.32 -20.78
N THR A 264 -20.89 43.42 -19.49
CA THR A 264 -20.65 44.70 -18.81
C THR A 264 -19.19 45.17 -18.77
N LYS A 265 -18.23 44.32 -19.16
CA LYS A 265 -16.78 44.59 -19.07
C LYS A 265 -16.14 44.98 -20.41
N THR A 266 -15.00 45.65 -20.34
CA THR A 266 -14.20 46.03 -21.52
C THR A 266 -13.46 44.82 -22.12
N GLU A 267 -13.02 44.92 -23.37
CA GLU A 267 -12.38 43.82 -24.12
C GLU A 267 -11.09 43.31 -23.46
N ALA A 268 -10.26 44.20 -22.90
CA ALA A 268 -9.07 43.81 -22.16
C ALA A 268 -9.37 43.08 -20.83
N GLU A 269 -10.45 43.47 -20.13
CA GLU A 269 -10.87 42.82 -18.88
C GLU A 269 -11.52 41.46 -19.12
N LYS A 270 -12.08 41.24 -20.31
CA LYS A 270 -12.60 39.96 -20.77
C LYS A 270 -11.47 38.97 -21.01
N ASP A 271 -10.44 39.39 -21.73
CA ASP A 271 -9.26 38.56 -22.00
C ASP A 271 -8.54 38.15 -20.69
N GLU A 272 -8.45 39.06 -19.71
CA GLU A 272 -7.86 38.76 -18.41
C GLU A 272 -8.71 37.77 -17.58
N LEU A 273 -10.04 37.87 -17.66
CA LEU A 273 -10.98 36.91 -17.05
C LEU A 273 -10.89 35.53 -17.69
N ASP A 274 -10.79 35.47 -19.02
CA ASP A 274 -10.72 34.21 -19.76
C ASP A 274 -9.39 33.49 -19.44
N VAL A 275 -8.28 34.22 -19.37
CA VAL A 275 -6.98 33.67 -18.94
C VAL A 275 -7.02 33.19 -17.48
N THR A 276 -7.52 34.02 -16.56
CA THR A 276 -7.57 33.65 -15.13
C THR A 276 -8.49 32.47 -14.86
N GLU A 277 -9.61 32.35 -15.56
CA GLU A 277 -10.52 31.20 -15.45
C GLU A 277 -9.86 29.92 -15.97
N PHE A 278 -9.20 29.98 -17.13
CA PHE A 278 -8.56 28.83 -17.76
C PHE A 278 -7.43 28.24 -16.91
N PHE A 279 -6.71 29.09 -16.15
CA PHE A 279 -5.58 28.69 -15.30
C PHE A 279 -5.91 28.57 -13.81
N SER A 280 -7.15 28.85 -13.37
CA SER A 280 -7.51 28.76 -11.95
C SER A 280 -7.52 27.31 -11.43
N GLU A 281 -6.67 27.03 -10.44
CA GLU A 281 -6.59 25.71 -9.78
C GLU A 281 -7.91 25.32 -9.08
N VAL A 282 -8.71 26.31 -8.69
CA VAL A 282 -10.04 26.14 -8.05
C VAL A 282 -11.04 25.42 -8.97
N HIS A 283 -10.81 25.38 -10.29
CA HIS A 283 -11.63 24.60 -11.22
C HIS A 283 -11.18 23.15 -11.40
N GLN A 284 -10.01 22.77 -10.89
CA GLN A 284 -9.43 21.42 -11.04
C GLN A 284 -9.87 20.46 -9.92
N GLU A 285 -10.40 20.96 -8.81
CA GLU A 285 -11.05 20.13 -7.79
C GLU A 285 -12.46 19.74 -8.26
N ARG A 286 -12.54 18.49 -8.73
CA ARG A 286 -13.72 17.81 -9.30
C ARG A 286 -14.85 17.62 -8.27
N GLU A 287 -15.48 18.71 -7.84
CA GLU A 287 -16.68 18.66 -6.98
C GLU A 287 -17.95 18.32 -7.76
N ILE A 288 -17.91 18.29 -9.10
CA ILE A 288 -19.07 17.98 -9.94
C ILE A 288 -18.73 16.88 -10.93
N LEU A 289 -19.66 15.94 -11.11
CA LEU A 289 -19.58 14.91 -12.13
C LEU A 289 -19.64 15.51 -13.55
N PRO A 290 -18.89 14.99 -14.52
CA PRO A 290 -19.01 15.41 -15.91
C PRO A 290 -20.38 15.01 -16.48
N GLU A 291 -20.82 15.70 -17.52
CA GLU A 291 -22.11 15.46 -18.18
C GLU A 291 -22.24 14.02 -18.70
N SER A 292 -21.16 13.43 -19.21
CA SER A 292 -21.12 12.02 -19.64
C SER A 292 -21.51 11.06 -18.52
N ASP A 293 -20.99 11.29 -17.31
CA ASP A 293 -21.24 10.42 -16.16
C ASP A 293 -22.66 10.65 -15.65
N LEU A 294 -23.13 11.90 -15.64
CA LEU A 294 -24.51 12.24 -15.29
C LEU A 294 -25.54 11.65 -16.26
N ALA A 295 -25.26 11.68 -17.57
CA ALA A 295 -26.07 11.03 -18.58
C ALA A 295 -26.09 9.51 -18.40
N SER A 296 -24.93 8.90 -18.07
CA SER A 296 -24.85 7.46 -17.79
C SER A 296 -25.73 7.01 -16.60
N LEU A 297 -25.92 7.88 -15.60
CA LEU A 297 -26.82 7.60 -14.46
C LEU A 297 -28.29 7.58 -14.88
N VAL A 298 -28.69 8.49 -15.76
CA VAL A 298 -30.06 8.54 -16.30
C VAL A 298 -30.32 7.31 -17.18
N LEU A 299 -29.37 6.97 -18.05
CA LEU A 299 -29.48 5.76 -18.89
C LEU A 299 -29.56 4.49 -18.05
N ALA A 300 -28.84 4.41 -16.94
CA ALA A 300 -28.93 3.27 -16.01
C ALA A 300 -30.33 3.08 -15.41
N CYS A 301 -31.17 4.13 -15.39
CA CYS A 301 -32.57 4.04 -14.93
C CYS A 301 -33.51 3.46 -16.00
N GLU A 302 -33.20 3.65 -17.28
CA GLU A 302 -34.07 3.32 -18.41
C GLU A 302 -33.91 1.88 -18.91
N PHE A 303 -32.71 1.31 -18.80
CA PHE A 303 -32.42 -0.04 -19.31
C PHE A 303 -32.83 -1.15 -18.33
N THR A 304 -33.77 -2.00 -18.74
CA THR A 304 -34.26 -3.19 -18.01
C THR A 304 -33.40 -4.44 -18.18
N ASN A 305 -32.46 -4.45 -19.12
CA ASN A 305 -31.58 -5.60 -19.38
C ASN A 305 -30.29 -5.49 -18.54
N ALA A 306 -30.36 -5.96 -17.29
CA ALA A 306 -29.20 -6.16 -16.42
C ALA A 306 -28.03 -6.83 -17.15
N ASN A 307 -28.31 -7.76 -18.09
CA ASN A 307 -27.29 -8.53 -18.81
C ASN A 307 -26.43 -7.74 -19.81
N LYS A 308 -26.78 -6.50 -20.19
CA LYS A 308 -25.97 -5.68 -21.13
C LYS A 308 -25.23 -4.52 -20.45
N ILE A 309 -25.68 -4.11 -19.25
CA ILE A 309 -25.01 -3.13 -18.38
C ILE A 309 -23.96 -3.80 -17.47
N ILE A 310 -23.95 -5.13 -17.38
CA ILE A 310 -22.81 -5.93 -16.86
C ILE A 310 -21.65 -5.96 -17.89
N THR A 311 -21.45 -4.89 -18.67
CA THR A 311 -20.10 -4.58 -19.14
C THR A 311 -19.36 -4.06 -17.92
N LYS A 312 -18.38 -4.82 -17.44
CA LYS A 312 -17.60 -4.56 -16.21
C LYS A 312 -17.27 -3.07 -16.08
N ASP A 313 -17.96 -2.40 -15.17
CA ASP A 313 -17.75 -0.99 -14.90
C ASP A 313 -16.46 -0.85 -14.08
N THR A 314 -15.38 -0.53 -14.77
CA THR A 314 -14.05 -0.35 -14.16
C THR A 314 -14.05 0.66 -13.01
N GLU A 315 -14.91 1.69 -13.04
CA GLU A 315 -14.98 2.67 -11.95
C GLU A 315 -15.66 2.07 -10.73
N TYR A 316 -16.66 1.20 -10.93
CA TYR A 316 -17.28 0.43 -9.86
C TYR A 316 -16.28 -0.57 -9.26
N SER A 317 -15.49 -1.25 -10.11
CA SER A 317 -14.38 -2.11 -9.67
C SER A 317 -13.40 -1.37 -8.75
N VAL A 318 -12.99 -0.14 -9.14
CA VAL A 318 -12.11 0.71 -8.30
C VAL A 318 -12.81 1.14 -7.01
N ALA A 319 -14.12 1.43 -7.04
CA ALA A 319 -14.89 1.76 -5.85
C ALA A 319 -14.91 0.61 -4.82
N LEU A 320 -15.03 -0.64 -5.28
CA LEU A 320 -14.95 -1.83 -4.43
C LEU A 320 -13.55 -2.02 -3.84
N VAL A 321 -12.48 -1.81 -4.63
CA VAL A 321 -11.10 -1.85 -4.13
C VAL A 321 -10.87 -0.76 -3.08
N TRP A 322 -11.40 0.44 -3.28
CA TRP A 322 -11.34 1.52 -2.30
C TRP A 322 -12.06 1.13 -1.01
N LEU A 323 -13.26 0.56 -1.11
CA LEU A 323 -14.03 0.13 0.08
C LEU A 323 -13.27 -0.97 0.84
N ARG A 324 -12.66 -1.92 0.12
CA ARG A 324 -11.78 -2.93 0.71
C ARG A 324 -10.61 -2.29 1.47
N HIS A 325 -9.94 -1.31 0.87
CA HIS A 325 -8.83 -0.60 1.52
C HIS A 325 -9.26 0.04 2.84
N VAL A 326 -10.41 0.71 2.85
CA VAL A 326 -10.99 1.29 4.07
C VAL A 326 -11.25 0.21 5.12
N LEU A 327 -11.92 -0.89 4.76
CA LEU A 327 -12.25 -1.97 5.70
C LEU A 327 -11.03 -2.70 6.27
N CYS A 328 -9.98 -2.87 5.46
CA CYS A 328 -8.71 -3.42 5.92
C CYS A 328 -8.07 -2.50 6.96
N GLY A 329 -8.04 -1.18 6.71
CA GLY A 329 -7.52 -0.19 7.65
C GLY A 329 -8.31 -0.11 8.97
N LEU A 330 -9.57 -0.57 8.96
CA LEU A 330 -10.43 -0.67 10.13
C LEU A 330 -10.43 -2.06 10.77
N ARG A 331 -9.64 -3.04 10.31
CA ARG A 331 -9.68 -4.45 10.77
C ARG A 331 -11.10 -5.06 10.79
N HIS A 332 -11.96 -4.68 9.84
CA HIS A 332 -13.25 -5.34 9.63
C HIS A 332 -13.15 -6.51 8.63
N PHE A 333 -11.97 -6.71 8.05
CA PHE A 333 -11.68 -7.77 7.10
C PHE A 333 -10.95 -8.92 7.80
N GLY A 334 -11.67 -10.01 8.11
CA GLY A 334 -11.10 -11.20 8.75
C GLY A 334 -10.39 -12.13 7.78
N GLN A 335 -9.64 -13.09 8.31
CA GLN A 335 -8.87 -14.07 7.52
C GLN A 335 -9.75 -14.91 6.59
N ASP A 336 -10.94 -15.28 7.03
CA ASP A 336 -11.90 -16.06 6.22
C ASP A 336 -12.44 -15.24 5.04
N LEU A 337 -12.73 -13.95 5.27
CA LEU A 337 -13.19 -13.05 4.21
C LEU A 337 -12.08 -12.79 3.19
N HIS A 338 -10.82 -12.66 3.65
CA HIS A 338 -9.65 -12.60 2.78
C HIS A 338 -9.58 -13.83 1.87
N ALA A 339 -9.63 -15.04 2.43
CA ALA A 339 -9.58 -16.26 1.63
C ALA A 339 -10.69 -16.29 0.56
N SER A 340 -11.92 -15.91 0.94
CA SER A 340 -13.08 -15.94 0.03
C SER A 340 -13.09 -14.87 -1.07
N THR A 341 -12.34 -13.78 -0.93
CA THR A 341 -12.37 -12.65 -1.87
C THR A 341 -11.10 -12.53 -2.71
N THR A 342 -10.02 -13.24 -2.36
CA THR A 342 -8.71 -13.14 -3.03
C THR A 342 -8.78 -13.18 -4.56
N ASP A 343 -9.46 -14.17 -5.15
CA ASP A 343 -9.56 -14.29 -6.61
C ASP A 343 -10.32 -13.11 -7.23
N SER A 344 -11.40 -12.65 -6.59
CA SER A 344 -12.14 -11.47 -7.04
C SER A 344 -11.28 -10.21 -6.97
N ASP A 345 -10.50 -10.03 -5.90
CA ASP A 345 -9.63 -8.87 -5.74
C ASP A 345 -8.48 -8.85 -6.75
N LEU A 346 -7.88 -10.01 -7.02
CA LEU A 346 -6.82 -10.13 -8.01
C LEU A 346 -7.34 -9.80 -9.41
N ASN A 347 -8.56 -10.23 -9.74
CA ASN A 347 -9.21 -9.85 -10.99
C ASN A 347 -9.48 -8.34 -11.07
N LEU A 348 -9.98 -7.73 -9.98
CA LEU A 348 -10.19 -6.28 -9.91
C LEU A 348 -8.88 -5.51 -10.08
N LEU A 349 -7.80 -5.93 -9.41
CA LEU A 349 -6.49 -5.31 -9.53
C LEU A 349 -5.91 -5.46 -10.94
N HIS A 350 -6.02 -6.65 -11.53
CA HIS A 350 -5.59 -6.88 -12.91
C HIS A 350 -6.36 -5.97 -13.89
N GLU A 351 -7.66 -5.81 -13.71
CA GLU A 351 -8.48 -4.92 -14.52
C GLU A 351 -8.01 -3.45 -14.41
N VAL A 352 -7.79 -2.97 -13.19
CA VAL A 352 -7.27 -1.61 -12.95
C VAL A 352 -5.90 -1.41 -13.61
N VAL A 353 -4.99 -2.37 -13.45
CA VAL A 353 -3.66 -2.32 -14.08
C VAL A 353 -3.77 -2.32 -15.60
N SER A 354 -4.58 -3.21 -16.17
CA SER A 354 -4.76 -3.30 -17.63
C SER A 354 -5.30 -2.01 -18.22
N LYS A 355 -6.24 -1.34 -17.53
CA LYS A 355 -6.80 -0.06 -17.99
C LYS A 355 -5.75 1.05 -18.02
N VAL A 356 -4.90 1.11 -16.99
CA VAL A 356 -3.78 2.07 -16.95
C VAL A 356 -2.81 1.84 -18.11
N GLU A 357 -2.68 0.60 -18.60
CA GLU A 357 -1.84 0.26 -19.75
C GLU A 357 -2.51 0.58 -21.10
N THR A 358 -3.84 0.58 -21.17
CA THR A 358 -4.62 0.79 -22.42
C THR A 358 -5.18 2.21 -22.62
N ASP A 359 -4.95 3.16 -21.71
CA ASP A 359 -5.57 4.51 -21.70
C ASP A 359 -5.08 5.46 -22.84
N SER A 360 -4.67 4.90 -23.98
CA SER A 360 -3.99 5.60 -25.09
C SER A 360 -4.89 6.09 -26.23
N ASP A 361 -6.13 5.63 -26.33
CA ASP A 361 -6.93 5.81 -27.56
C ASP A 361 -7.91 7.00 -27.53
N GLY A 362 -7.99 7.73 -26.41
CA GLY A 362 -8.82 8.93 -26.28
C GLY A 362 -8.05 10.22 -26.55
N VAL A 363 -8.72 11.25 -27.08
CA VAL A 363 -8.19 12.62 -27.08
C VAL A 363 -8.02 13.06 -25.63
N ILE A 364 -6.78 13.11 -25.15
CA ILE A 364 -6.46 13.52 -23.79
C ILE A 364 -6.66 15.03 -23.71
N ASP A 365 -7.49 15.49 -22.78
CA ASP A 365 -7.54 16.90 -22.40
C ASP A 365 -6.24 17.27 -21.66
N VAL A 366 -5.26 17.76 -22.42
CA VAL A 366 -3.90 18.09 -21.94
C VAL A 366 -3.91 19.11 -20.79
N TYR A 367 -4.95 19.95 -20.71
CA TYR A 367 -5.06 20.98 -19.69
C TYR A 367 -5.69 20.48 -18.39
N ARG A 368 -6.57 19.48 -18.45
CA ARG A 368 -7.36 19.02 -17.28
C ARG A 368 -7.12 17.57 -16.87
N ALA A 369 -6.58 16.74 -17.76
CA ALA A 369 -6.37 15.32 -17.51
C ALA A 369 -4.91 15.04 -17.07
N ALA A 370 -4.80 14.05 -16.19
CA ALA A 370 -3.54 13.38 -15.89
C ALA A 370 -3.54 12.04 -16.61
N SER A 371 -2.43 11.68 -17.26
CA SER A 371 -2.26 10.38 -17.91
C SER A 371 -1.14 9.60 -17.23
N LEU A 372 -1.51 8.52 -16.56
CA LEU A 372 -0.58 7.62 -15.87
C LEU A 372 0.39 6.95 -16.84
N GLN A 373 -0.08 6.61 -18.05
CA GLN A 373 0.74 6.04 -19.10
C GLN A 373 1.84 7.01 -19.54
N GLN A 374 1.51 8.29 -19.75
CA GLN A 374 2.49 9.31 -20.11
C GLN A 374 3.46 9.58 -18.96
N PHE A 375 2.98 9.57 -17.70
CA PHE A 375 3.85 9.67 -16.52
C PHE A 375 4.86 8.52 -16.48
N ARG A 376 4.41 7.29 -16.74
CA ARG A 376 5.27 6.09 -16.79
C ARG A 376 6.27 6.16 -17.95
N ARG A 377 5.85 6.54 -19.15
CA ARG A 377 6.74 6.74 -20.32
C ARG A 377 7.84 7.75 -19.99
N ALA A 378 7.46 8.87 -19.40
CA ALA A 378 8.38 9.92 -19.02
C ALA A 378 9.35 9.49 -17.91
N ALA A 379 8.87 8.82 -16.86
CA ALA A 379 9.72 8.29 -15.80
C ALA A 379 10.75 7.28 -16.33
N GLN A 380 10.39 6.46 -17.32
CA GLN A 380 11.32 5.52 -17.96
C GLN A 380 12.44 6.24 -18.70
N VAL A 381 12.10 7.23 -19.54
CA VAL A 381 13.09 8.04 -20.28
C VAL A 381 13.99 8.82 -19.32
N LEU A 382 13.41 9.46 -18.30
CA LEU A 382 14.17 10.23 -17.31
C LEU A 382 15.06 9.36 -16.43
N ASN A 383 14.72 8.09 -16.20
CA ASN A 383 15.60 7.18 -15.47
C ASN A 383 16.90 6.93 -16.24
N VAL A 384 16.85 6.76 -17.56
CA VAL A 384 18.05 6.60 -18.39
C VAL A 384 18.96 7.83 -18.27
N LEU A 385 18.39 9.03 -18.41
CA LEU A 385 19.09 10.29 -18.19
C LEU A 385 19.68 10.38 -16.77
N ALA A 386 18.91 10.03 -15.74
CA ALA A 386 19.37 10.08 -14.35
C ALA A 386 20.55 9.15 -14.08
N GLN A 387 20.54 7.93 -14.64
CA GLN A 387 21.66 7.00 -14.48
C GLN A 387 22.93 7.56 -15.14
N ARG A 388 22.82 8.08 -16.37
CA ARG A 388 23.96 8.69 -17.05
C ARG A 388 24.52 9.89 -16.28
N THR A 389 23.65 10.78 -15.81
CA THR A 389 24.03 11.96 -15.02
C THR A 389 24.73 11.58 -13.72
N LYS A 390 24.30 10.50 -13.03
CA LYS A 390 24.99 9.99 -11.85
C LYS A 390 26.42 9.54 -12.16
N VAL A 391 26.63 8.79 -13.24
CA VAL A 391 27.97 8.34 -13.68
C VAL A 391 28.89 9.51 -13.99
N ILE A 392 28.37 10.55 -14.67
CA ILE A 392 29.16 11.75 -14.97
C ILE A 392 29.48 12.52 -13.69
N ARG A 393 28.53 12.61 -12.76
CA ARG A 393 28.71 13.30 -11.48
C ARG A 393 29.77 12.65 -10.58
N GLU A 394 29.96 11.33 -10.66
CA GLU A 394 31.06 10.67 -9.94
C GLU A 394 32.44 11.19 -10.39
N ARG A 395 32.57 11.55 -11.68
CA ARG A 395 33.80 12.11 -12.26
C ARG A 395 33.91 13.61 -12.02
N TRP A 396 32.79 14.31 -11.95
CA TRP A 396 32.69 15.77 -11.85
C TRP A 396 31.81 16.20 -10.66
N PRO A 397 32.18 15.88 -9.40
CA PRO A 397 31.31 16.09 -8.25
C PRO A 397 31.10 17.56 -7.89
N GLU A 398 32.02 18.44 -8.30
CA GLU A 398 32.01 19.87 -7.99
C GLU A 398 31.05 20.67 -8.88
N HIS A 399 30.63 20.12 -10.02
CA HIS A 399 29.76 20.82 -10.95
C HIS A 399 28.29 20.82 -10.51
N VAL A 400 27.78 22.01 -10.19
CA VAL A 400 26.42 22.21 -9.68
C VAL A 400 25.34 21.81 -10.70
N ALA A 401 25.58 21.98 -12.01
CA ALA A 401 24.61 21.65 -13.06
C ALA A 401 24.14 20.17 -13.01
N LEU A 402 25.05 19.22 -12.76
CA LEU A 402 24.73 17.80 -12.64
C LEU A 402 23.86 17.50 -11.41
N LYS A 403 24.03 18.26 -10.33
CA LYS A 403 23.17 18.18 -9.16
C LYS A 403 21.79 18.75 -9.46
N LEU A 404 21.69 19.89 -10.15
CA LEU A 404 20.43 20.52 -10.53
C LEU A 404 19.61 19.63 -11.48
N ILE A 405 20.24 18.94 -12.43
CA ILE A 405 19.57 17.96 -13.29
C ILE A 405 18.94 16.84 -12.45
N LEU A 406 19.68 16.26 -11.50
CA LEU A 406 19.16 15.19 -10.64
C LEU A 406 18.05 15.69 -9.70
N GLU A 407 18.14 16.93 -9.22
CA GLU A 407 17.09 17.57 -8.42
C GLU A 407 15.84 17.82 -9.26
N ALA A 408 15.97 18.30 -10.50
CA ALA A 408 14.84 18.50 -11.41
C ALA A 408 14.13 17.17 -11.74
N ILE A 409 14.90 16.10 -12.00
CA ILE A 409 14.35 14.75 -12.19
C ILE A 409 13.67 14.24 -10.91
N ASN A 410 14.26 14.50 -9.74
CA ASN A 410 13.64 14.12 -8.47
C ASN A 410 12.35 14.90 -8.20
N ASN A 411 12.29 16.18 -8.54
CA ASN A 411 11.08 17.00 -8.43
C ASN A 411 9.96 16.45 -9.32
N PHE A 412 10.30 16.05 -10.53
CA PHE A 412 9.39 15.35 -11.43
C PHE A 412 8.87 14.03 -10.81
N ASN A 413 9.77 13.18 -10.30
CA ASN A 413 9.38 11.88 -9.73
C ASN A 413 8.53 12.00 -8.46
N ASN A 414 8.65 13.13 -7.74
CA ASN A 414 7.85 13.42 -6.55
C ASN A 414 6.55 14.21 -6.86
N ALA A 415 6.30 14.56 -8.13
CA ALA A 415 5.05 15.18 -8.53
C ALA A 415 3.87 14.23 -8.31
N ARG A 416 2.71 14.76 -7.90
CA ARG A 416 1.50 13.96 -7.71
C ARG A 416 1.07 13.36 -9.05
N LEU A 417 0.67 12.08 -9.09
CA LEU A 417 0.17 11.46 -10.33
C LEU A 417 -1.12 12.09 -10.87
N SER A 418 -1.81 12.90 -10.06
CA SER A 418 -2.97 13.70 -10.45
C SER A 418 -2.59 15.03 -11.13
N THR A 419 -1.30 15.31 -11.30
CA THR A 419 -0.80 16.53 -11.95
C THR A 419 -1.19 16.53 -13.41
N THR A 420 -1.66 17.69 -13.91
CA THR A 420 -2.08 17.83 -15.30
C THR A 420 -0.91 17.66 -16.26
N HIS A 421 -1.21 17.26 -17.48
CA HIS A 421 -0.17 17.04 -18.49
C HIS A 421 0.63 18.31 -18.83
N MET A 422 -0.01 19.49 -18.81
CA MET A 422 0.71 20.77 -18.97
C MET A 422 1.73 21.04 -17.86
N LYS A 423 1.35 20.87 -16.59
CA LYS A 423 2.28 21.02 -15.44
C LYS A 423 3.40 19.97 -15.48
N MET A 424 3.13 18.81 -16.06
CA MET A 424 4.13 17.80 -16.28
C MET A 424 5.13 18.20 -17.37
N ALA A 425 4.64 18.78 -18.48
CA ALA A 425 5.47 19.28 -19.56
C ALA A 425 6.44 20.37 -19.07
N THR A 426 5.99 21.28 -18.18
CA THR A 426 6.89 22.31 -17.61
C THR A 426 8.00 21.73 -16.75
N LEU A 427 7.74 20.64 -16.02
CA LEU A 427 8.79 19.93 -15.27
C LEU A 427 9.82 19.29 -16.21
N VAL A 428 9.38 18.73 -17.34
CA VAL A 428 10.26 18.18 -18.38
C VAL A 428 11.06 19.29 -19.07
N GLU A 429 10.43 20.42 -19.39
CA GLU A 429 11.09 21.60 -19.96
C GLU A 429 12.23 22.11 -19.05
N ASN A 430 11.97 22.21 -17.74
CA ASN A 430 13.02 22.57 -16.76
C ASN A 430 14.17 21.55 -16.75
N ILE A 431 13.90 20.24 -16.86
CA ILE A 431 14.96 19.22 -16.95
C ILE A 431 15.80 19.42 -18.21
N ILE A 432 15.17 19.70 -19.35
CA ILE A 432 15.87 19.96 -20.62
C ILE A 432 16.78 21.19 -20.47
N GLU A 433 16.28 22.28 -19.87
CA GLU A 433 17.05 23.50 -19.64
C GLU A 433 18.31 23.24 -18.80
N GLN A 434 18.19 22.48 -17.70
CA GLN A 434 19.35 22.13 -16.87
C GLN A 434 20.36 21.25 -17.63
N CYS A 435 19.89 20.36 -18.50
CA CYS A 435 20.77 19.54 -19.34
C CYS A 435 21.50 20.37 -20.40
N GLU A 436 20.83 21.37 -20.99
CA GLU A 436 21.45 22.27 -21.97
C GLU A 436 22.54 23.13 -21.34
N GLU A 437 22.37 23.56 -20.09
CA GLU A 437 23.41 24.29 -19.37
C GLU A 437 24.67 23.44 -19.14
N TRP A 438 24.48 22.16 -18.82
CA TRP A 438 25.61 21.21 -18.75
C TRP A 438 26.30 21.03 -20.10
N GLU A 439 25.53 20.89 -21.19
CA GLU A 439 26.04 20.70 -22.55
C GLU A 439 26.89 21.85 -23.08
N LYS A 440 26.75 23.07 -22.55
CA LYS A 440 27.62 24.20 -22.91
C LYS A 440 29.06 24.02 -22.42
N MET A 441 29.25 23.23 -21.35
CA MET A 441 30.55 23.03 -20.70
C MET A 441 31.08 21.60 -20.85
N ALA A 442 30.23 20.65 -21.20
CA ALA A 442 30.58 19.24 -21.31
C ALA A 442 31.50 18.94 -22.51
N ASP A 443 32.44 18.02 -22.30
CA ASP A 443 33.21 17.42 -23.39
C ASP A 443 32.42 16.28 -24.06
N ARG A 444 32.89 15.82 -25.22
CA ARG A 444 32.19 14.78 -25.99
C ARG A 444 32.00 13.47 -25.21
N ALA A 445 32.91 13.13 -24.29
CA ALA A 445 32.84 11.89 -23.53
C ALA A 445 31.83 11.94 -22.36
N ASN A 446 31.50 13.14 -21.87
CA ASN A 446 30.54 13.36 -20.79
C ASN A 446 29.29 14.13 -21.26
N SER A 447 29.00 14.09 -22.56
CA SER A 447 27.76 14.62 -23.13
C SER A 447 26.55 13.74 -22.76
N LEU A 448 25.41 14.40 -22.57
CA LEU A 448 24.07 13.88 -22.33
C LEU A 448 23.17 14.00 -23.58
N ARG A 449 23.69 14.40 -24.75
CA ARG A 449 22.89 14.65 -25.96
C ARG A 449 22.06 13.45 -26.41
N ILE A 450 22.57 12.24 -26.21
CA ILE A 450 21.90 11.01 -26.61
C ILE A 450 20.66 10.83 -25.74
N GLU A 451 20.83 10.89 -24.42
CA GLU A 451 19.75 10.74 -23.45
C GLU A 451 18.75 11.92 -23.52
N LEU A 452 19.22 13.12 -23.84
CA LEU A 452 18.39 14.31 -24.00
C LEU A 452 17.50 14.26 -25.25
N ALA A 453 17.90 13.51 -26.29
CA ALA A 453 17.11 13.38 -27.52
C ALA A 453 15.74 12.74 -27.24
N ASP A 454 15.72 11.66 -26.46
CA ASP A 454 14.49 10.95 -26.09
C ASP A 454 13.58 11.83 -25.22
N VAL A 455 14.16 12.65 -24.33
CA VAL A 455 13.40 13.60 -23.50
C VAL A 455 12.77 14.71 -24.34
N ARG A 456 13.47 15.20 -25.37
CA ARG A 456 12.93 16.20 -26.31
C ARG A 456 11.84 15.61 -27.18
N GLU A 457 12.01 14.39 -27.67
CA GLU A 457 10.97 13.70 -28.46
C GLU A 457 9.69 13.52 -27.64
N LEU A 458 9.81 13.13 -26.37
CA LEU A 458 8.68 13.05 -25.46
C LEU A 458 7.93 14.39 -25.33
N LEU A 459 8.66 15.50 -25.13
CA LEU A 459 8.04 16.83 -25.04
C LEU A 459 7.34 17.22 -26.36
N VAL A 460 7.94 16.90 -27.50
CA VAL A 460 7.35 17.15 -28.83
C VAL A 460 6.04 16.38 -28.99
N ASP A 461 6.00 15.12 -28.60
CA ASP A 461 4.77 14.32 -28.62
C ASP A 461 3.68 14.92 -27.73
N TRP A 462 4.07 15.47 -26.58
CA TRP A 462 3.15 16.14 -25.66
C TRP A 462 2.57 17.44 -26.25
N LYS A 463 3.38 18.23 -26.94
CA LYS A 463 2.89 19.41 -27.68
C LYS A 463 2.00 19.03 -28.87
N LYS A 464 2.26 17.91 -29.55
CA LYS A 464 1.35 17.41 -30.60
C LYS A 464 -0.01 17.01 -30.01
N MET A 465 -0.05 16.41 -28.82
CA MET A 465 -1.31 16.11 -28.14
C MET A 465 -2.09 17.39 -27.83
N GLU A 466 -1.42 18.46 -27.40
CA GLU A 466 -2.05 19.78 -27.18
C GLU A 466 -2.70 20.32 -28.45
N VAL A 467 -1.97 20.30 -29.58
CA VAL A 467 -2.49 20.73 -30.89
C VAL A 467 -3.67 19.86 -31.33
N SER A 468 -3.62 18.55 -31.09
CA SER A 468 -4.70 17.64 -31.46
C SER A 468 -6.00 17.93 -30.71
N LEU A 469 -5.91 18.29 -29.42
CA LEU A 469 -7.06 18.73 -28.63
C LEU A 469 -7.67 20.00 -29.21
N LEU A 470 -6.82 21.00 -29.51
CA LEU A 470 -7.27 22.26 -30.10
C LEU A 470 -7.95 22.02 -31.45
N SER A 471 -7.41 21.13 -32.29
CA SER A 471 -8.00 20.81 -33.59
C SER A 471 -9.33 20.05 -33.53
N GLY A 472 -9.65 19.39 -32.42
CA GLY A 472 -10.94 18.71 -32.20
C GLY A 472 -12.00 19.57 -31.52
N LEU A 473 -11.61 20.75 -31.01
CA LEU A 473 -12.51 21.74 -30.40
C LEU A 473 -13.11 22.72 -31.42
N PHE A 474 -12.51 22.81 -32.62
CA PHE A 474 -13.02 23.54 -33.78
C PHE A 474 -13.62 22.57 -34.79
#